data_AF-A0A377XNF7-F1
#
_entry.id   AF-A0A377XNF7-F1
#
_cell.length_a   1.000
_cell.length_b   1.000
_cell.length_c   1.000
_cell.angle_alpha   90.00
_cell.angle_beta   90.00
_cell.angle_gamma   90.00
#
_symmetry.space_group_name_H-M   'P 1'
#
loop_
_entity.id
_entity.type
_entity.pdbx_description
1 polymer ?
#
loop_
_entity_poly.entity_id
_entity_poly.type
_entity_poly.pdbx_seq_one_letter_code
_entity_poly.pdbx_strand_id
1 'polypeptide(L)'
;MTTISFNVPDNYSLGEAVEAILAAEQSLDFPTDIRTQFQGSSLAFQSVLGSTVWLVVAAVVAMYIVLGVLYESFIHPITILSTLPTAGVGALLALWLAGSELDVIAIIGIILLIGIVKKNAIMMIDFALAAEREQGMPPREAIYQACLLRFRPILMTTLAALLGALPLNAEHRRRRRAAASAGDRHGRRSDAQPGADPVHHPGDLPAVRPPVAAPESAASRVRKRRRK
;
A
#
# COMPACT_ATOMS: atom_id res chain seq x y z
N MET A 1 12.65 -32.46 9.56
CA MET A 1 12.24 -31.08 9.26
C MET A 1 10.94 -31.17 8.49
N THR A 2 9.85 -30.68 9.06
CA THR A 2 8.52 -30.74 8.46
C THR A 2 8.06 -29.32 8.21
N THR A 3 7.70 -29.00 6.98
CA THR A 3 7.23 -27.66 6.59
C THR A 3 5.71 -27.67 6.54
N ILE A 4 5.08 -26.72 7.22
CA ILE A 4 3.64 -26.49 7.19
C ILE A 4 3.40 -25.15 6.50
N SER A 5 2.68 -25.17 5.39
CA SER A 5 2.32 -23.97 4.62
C SER A 5 0.90 -23.52 4.96
N PHE A 6 0.68 -22.22 5.05
CA PHE A 6 -0.64 -21.63 5.26
C PHE A 6 -0.86 -20.44 4.31
N ASN A 7 -2.11 -20.13 4.04
CA ASN A 7 -2.51 -18.91 3.34
C ASN A 7 -3.51 -18.14 4.20
N VAL A 8 -3.49 -16.81 4.12
CA VAL A 8 -4.36 -15.93 4.89
C VAL A 8 -5.60 -15.61 4.05
N PRO A 9 -6.83 -15.73 4.60
CA PRO A 9 -8.04 -15.30 3.91
C PRO A 9 -8.11 -13.76 3.79
N ASP A 10 -8.79 -13.24 2.76
CA ASP A 10 -8.83 -11.81 2.38
C ASP A 10 -9.19 -10.80 3.50
N ASN A 11 -9.77 -11.26 4.61
CA ASN A 11 -10.23 -10.41 5.72
C ASN A 11 -9.28 -10.40 6.92
N TYR A 12 -8.18 -11.15 6.88
CA TYR A 12 -7.24 -11.28 7.98
C TYR A 12 -5.85 -10.83 7.53
N SER A 13 -5.10 -10.25 8.46
CA SER A 13 -3.71 -9.87 8.21
C SER A 13 -2.75 -11.04 8.45
N LEU A 14 -1.57 -10.98 7.81
CA LEU A 14 -0.50 -11.93 8.11
C LEU A 14 -0.10 -11.93 9.58
N GLY A 15 -0.19 -10.78 10.27
CA GLY A 15 0.08 -10.67 11.69
C GLY A 15 -0.88 -11.49 12.55
N GLU A 16 -2.18 -11.37 12.28
CA GLU A 16 -3.22 -12.15 12.98
C GLU A 16 -3.05 -13.66 12.75
N ALA A 17 -2.70 -14.07 11.53
CA ALA A 17 -2.42 -15.47 11.23
C ALA A 17 -1.20 -16.00 12.01
N VAL A 18 -0.13 -15.21 12.11
CA VAL A 18 1.07 -15.56 12.89
C VAL A 18 0.75 -15.64 14.39
N GLU A 19 -0.03 -14.69 14.91
CA GLU A 19 -0.44 -14.67 16.32
C GLU A 19 -1.34 -15.86 16.67
N ALA A 20 -2.28 -16.22 15.78
CA ALA A 20 -3.11 -17.41 15.94
C ALA A 20 -2.30 -18.72 15.93
N ILE A 21 -1.27 -18.81 15.08
CA ILE A 21 -0.37 -19.96 15.06
C ILE A 21 0.45 -20.04 16.35
N LEU A 22 0.99 -18.93 16.85
CA LEU A 22 1.72 -18.88 18.12
C LEU A 22 0.83 -19.25 19.32
N ALA A 23 -0.42 -18.78 19.33
CA ALA A 23 -1.38 -19.14 20.37
C ALA A 23 -1.75 -20.63 20.32
N ALA A 24 -1.95 -21.18 19.11
CA ALA A 24 -2.18 -22.61 18.91
C ALA A 24 -0.98 -23.44 19.38
N GLU A 25 0.24 -22.99 19.08
CA GLU A 25 1.48 -23.62 19.52
C GLU A 25 1.59 -23.67 21.05
N GLN A 26 1.30 -22.56 21.74
CA GLN A 26 1.28 -22.52 23.21
C GLN A 26 0.20 -23.43 23.80
N SER A 27 -0.94 -23.59 23.15
CA SER A 27 -2.03 -24.45 23.64
C SER A 27 -1.76 -25.95 23.46
N LEU A 28 -0.84 -26.32 22.57
CA LEU A 28 -0.51 -27.71 22.24
C LEU A 28 0.60 -28.30 23.12
N ASP A 29 1.19 -27.50 24.02
CA ASP A 29 2.19 -27.90 25.02
C ASP A 29 3.31 -28.79 24.42
N PHE A 30 3.95 -28.29 23.35
CA PHE A 30 4.96 -29.03 22.61
C PHE A 30 6.13 -29.47 23.52
N PRO A 31 6.61 -30.73 23.40
CA PRO A 31 7.84 -31.16 24.05
C PRO A 31 9.02 -30.25 23.70
N THR A 32 9.88 -29.95 24.66
CA THR A 32 11.02 -29.02 24.55
C THR A 32 12.03 -29.36 23.43
N ASP A 33 11.93 -30.56 22.87
CA ASP A 33 12.74 -31.05 21.74
C ASP A 33 12.27 -30.53 20.38
N ILE A 34 11.06 -29.97 20.27
CA ILE A 34 10.49 -29.44 19.03
C ILE A 34 10.70 -27.92 19.00
N ARG A 35 11.48 -27.46 18.03
CA ARG A 35 11.67 -26.02 17.73
C ARG A 35 10.91 -25.66 16.47
N THR A 36 9.87 -24.86 16.61
CA THR A 36 9.19 -24.23 15.48
C THR A 36 9.98 -22.98 15.07
N GLN A 37 10.05 -22.76 13.76
CA GLN A 37 10.56 -21.51 13.22
C GLN A 37 9.69 -21.17 12.02
N PHE A 38 9.18 -19.94 11.99
CA PHE A 38 8.55 -19.41 10.79
C PHE A 38 9.59 -19.40 9.65
N GLN A 39 9.14 -19.57 8.40
CA GLN A 39 10.02 -19.52 7.23
C GLN A 39 9.43 -18.63 6.15
N GLY A 40 10.29 -18.04 5.33
CA GLY A 40 9.86 -17.15 4.24
C GLY A 40 9.35 -15.80 4.75
N SER A 41 8.18 -15.39 4.27
CA SER A 41 7.60 -14.06 4.51
C SER A 41 7.20 -13.79 5.96
N SER A 42 6.82 -14.82 6.73
CA SER A 42 6.40 -14.68 8.14
C SER A 42 7.58 -14.43 9.08
N LEU A 43 8.73 -15.08 8.87
CA LEU A 43 9.96 -14.79 9.62
C LEU A 43 10.54 -13.42 9.27
N ALA A 44 10.51 -13.04 7.99
CA ALA A 44 10.89 -11.70 7.56
C ALA A 44 9.99 -10.62 8.18
N PHE A 45 8.69 -10.89 8.34
CA PHE A 45 7.77 -9.96 9.01
C PHE A 45 8.10 -9.77 10.50
N GLN A 46 8.37 -10.86 11.25
CA GLN A 46 8.76 -10.77 12.66
C GLN A 46 10.11 -10.05 12.87
N SER A 47 11.12 -10.34 12.05
CA SER A 47 12.42 -9.69 12.14
C SER A 47 12.37 -8.20 11.78
N VAL A 48 11.51 -7.84 10.82
CA VAL A 48 11.23 -6.44 10.48
C VAL A 48 10.51 -5.74 11.64
N LEU A 49 9.50 -6.33 12.27
CA LEU A 49 8.78 -5.68 13.38
C LEU A 49 9.72 -5.35 14.57
N GLY A 50 10.56 -6.28 15.00
CA GLY A 50 11.46 -6.07 16.13
C GLY A 50 12.54 -5.01 15.87
N SER A 51 13.06 -4.94 14.64
CA SER A 51 14.06 -3.94 14.25
C SER A 51 13.45 -2.58 13.89
N THR A 52 12.22 -2.56 13.37
CA THR A 52 11.51 -1.33 12.96
C THR A 52 11.28 -0.41 14.15
N VAL A 53 10.90 -0.94 15.31
CA VAL A 53 10.70 -0.10 16.51
C VAL A 53 11.99 0.63 16.88
N TRP A 54 13.12 -0.07 16.91
CA TRP A 54 14.43 0.54 17.17
C TRP A 54 14.85 1.52 16.09
N LEU A 55 14.60 1.24 14.81
CA LEU A 55 14.86 2.16 13.70
C LEU A 55 14.01 3.42 13.78
N VAL A 56 12.73 3.30 14.14
CA VAL A 56 11.82 4.44 14.33
C VAL A 56 12.29 5.29 15.51
N VAL A 57 12.65 4.68 16.64
CA VAL A 57 13.21 5.39 17.79
C VAL A 57 14.50 6.12 17.41
N ALA A 58 15.43 5.42 16.75
CA ALA A 58 16.67 6.03 16.28
C ALA A 58 16.43 7.20 15.31
N ALA A 59 15.47 7.07 14.40
CA ALA A 59 15.09 8.14 13.48
C ALA A 59 14.49 9.35 14.21
N VAL A 60 13.63 9.14 15.21
CA VAL A 60 13.06 10.21 16.05
C VAL A 60 14.16 10.91 16.86
N VAL A 61 15.09 10.16 17.43
CA VAL A 61 16.24 10.71 18.19
C VAL A 61 17.16 11.51 17.27
N ALA A 62 17.53 10.98 16.11
CA ALA A 62 18.36 11.68 15.14
C ALA A 62 17.67 12.99 14.67
N MET A 63 16.37 12.93 14.39
CA MET A 63 15.56 14.08 14.05
C MET A 63 15.52 15.12 15.18
N TYR A 64 15.35 14.69 16.43
CA TYR A 64 15.38 15.56 17.61
C TYR A 64 16.72 16.29 17.74
N ILE A 65 17.84 15.57 17.58
CA ILE A 65 19.19 16.16 17.67
C ILE A 65 19.40 17.19 16.55
N VAL A 66 19.08 16.84 15.30
CA VAL A 66 19.23 17.76 14.16
C VAL A 66 18.43 19.04 14.38
N LEU A 67 17.17 18.93 14.81
CA LEU A 67 16.33 20.10 15.08
C LEU A 67 16.79 20.88 16.32
N GLY A 68 17.23 20.20 17.37
CA GLY A 68 17.72 20.85 18.59
C GLY A 68 18.97 21.68 18.33
N VAL A 69 19.89 21.16 17.51
CA VAL A 69 21.06 21.90 17.04
C VAL A 69 20.67 23.04 16.11
N LEU A 70 19.66 22.84 15.23
CA LEU A 70 19.20 23.87 14.29
C LEU A 70 18.56 25.07 14.98
N TYR A 71 17.78 24.85 16.04
CA TYR A 71 17.00 25.89 16.72
C TYR A 71 17.62 26.41 18.01
N GLU A 72 18.73 25.80 18.46
CA GLU A 72 19.35 26.06 19.78
C GLU A 72 18.34 25.94 20.94
N SER A 73 17.31 25.11 20.78
CA SER A 73 16.20 24.96 21.72
C SER A 73 15.72 23.52 21.74
N PHE A 74 15.50 22.99 22.95
CA PHE A 74 15.00 21.63 23.16
C PHE A 74 13.48 21.52 23.10
N ILE A 75 12.76 22.66 23.11
CA ILE A 75 11.29 22.69 23.15
C ILE A 75 10.69 22.59 21.74
N HIS A 76 11.20 23.37 20.78
CA HIS A 76 10.68 23.39 19.41
C HIS A 76 10.73 22.03 18.68
N PRO A 77 11.79 21.20 18.84
CA PRO A 77 11.83 19.87 18.25
C PRO A 77 10.68 18.97 18.70
N ILE A 78 10.28 19.05 19.98
CA ILE A 78 9.19 18.23 20.55
C ILE A 78 7.85 18.61 19.91
N THR A 79 7.60 19.91 19.77
CA THR A 79 6.36 20.43 19.13
C THR A 79 6.25 20.03 17.66
N ILE A 80 7.37 19.94 16.94
CA ILE A 80 7.37 19.45 15.54
C ILE A 80 7.12 17.94 15.52
N LEU A 81 7.80 17.19 16.39
CA LEU A 81 7.64 15.73 16.49
C LEU A 81 6.21 15.32 16.90
N SER A 82 5.49 16.13 17.69
CA SER A 82 4.10 15.84 18.05
C SER A 82 3.12 15.86 16.87
N THR A 83 3.55 16.34 15.70
CA THR A 83 2.75 16.25 14.46
C THR A 83 2.82 14.87 13.81
N LEU A 84 3.86 14.06 14.11
CA LEU A 84 4.05 12.74 13.52
C LEU A 84 2.97 11.73 13.91
N PRO A 85 2.57 11.59 15.19
CA PRO A 85 1.50 10.66 15.57
C PRO A 85 0.19 11.00 14.86
N THR A 86 -0.16 12.29 14.80
CA THR A 86 -1.38 12.77 14.14
C THR A 86 -1.37 12.47 12.64
N ALA A 87 -0.23 12.67 11.96
CA ALA A 87 -0.07 12.34 10.55
C ALA A 87 -0.18 10.82 10.31
N GLY A 88 0.44 10.00 11.18
CA GLY A 88 0.35 8.55 11.11
C GLY A 88 -1.07 8.04 11.29
N VAL A 89 -1.77 8.51 12.34
CA VAL A 89 -3.18 8.18 12.59
C VAL A 89 -4.06 8.61 11.42
N GLY A 90 -3.86 9.81 10.88
CA GLY A 90 -4.60 10.29 9.70
C GLY A 90 -4.39 9.43 8.47
N ALA A 91 -3.16 8.97 8.21
CA ALA A 91 -2.85 8.09 7.08
C ALA A 91 -3.45 6.69 7.24
N LEU A 92 -3.36 6.12 8.45
CA LEU A 92 -3.95 4.82 8.77
C LEU A 92 -5.48 4.88 8.67
N LEU A 93 -6.11 5.93 9.19
CA LEU A 93 -7.55 6.16 9.04
C LEU A 93 -7.94 6.29 7.55
N ALA A 94 -7.14 6.99 6.74
CA ALA A 94 -7.41 7.11 5.31
C ALA A 94 -7.33 5.76 4.59
N LEU A 95 -6.36 4.90 4.94
CA LEU A 95 -6.26 3.53 4.43
C LEU A 95 -7.48 2.70 4.85
N TRP A 96 -7.85 2.79 6.12
CA TRP A 96 -8.99 2.05 6.68
C TRP A 96 -10.30 2.46 6.00
N LEU A 97 -10.55 3.76 5.81
CA LEU A 97 -11.72 4.26 5.04
C LEU A 97 -11.66 3.88 3.55
N ALA A 98 -10.46 3.76 2.98
CA ALA A 98 -10.28 3.34 1.60
C ALA A 98 -10.54 1.84 1.41
N GLY A 99 -10.49 1.03 2.49
CA GLY A 99 -10.49 -0.43 2.42
C GLY A 99 -9.22 -0.97 1.77
N SER A 100 -8.11 -0.23 1.92
CA SER A 100 -6.80 -0.59 1.36
C SER A 100 -5.91 -1.17 2.44
N GLU A 101 -5.16 -2.20 2.09
CA GLU A 101 -4.16 -2.81 2.96
C GLU A 101 -2.90 -1.95 3.03
N LEU A 102 -2.10 -2.18 4.08
CA LEU A 102 -0.80 -1.53 4.26
C LEU A 102 0.25 -2.25 3.40
N ASP A 103 0.33 -1.86 2.13
CA ASP A 103 1.32 -2.34 1.17
C ASP A 103 2.51 -1.37 1.02
N VAL A 104 3.48 -1.72 0.16
CA VAL A 104 4.68 -0.89 -0.08
C VAL A 104 4.31 0.49 -0.63
N ILE A 105 3.28 0.59 -1.47
CA ILE A 105 2.83 1.87 -2.04
C ILE A 105 2.22 2.75 -0.96
N ALA A 106 1.41 2.18 -0.06
CA ALA A 106 0.86 2.87 1.09
C ALA A 106 1.96 3.38 2.04
N ILE A 107 2.99 2.58 2.32
CA ILE A 107 4.13 2.98 3.15
C ILE A 107 4.85 4.19 2.54
N ILE A 108 5.11 4.19 1.23
CA ILE A 108 5.70 5.34 0.53
C ILE A 108 4.80 6.58 0.69
N GLY A 109 3.49 6.41 0.54
CA GLY A 109 2.51 7.48 0.74
C GLY A 109 2.54 8.06 2.16
N ILE A 110 2.64 7.20 3.18
CA ILE A 110 2.74 7.61 4.59
C ILE A 110 4.03 8.41 4.83
N ILE A 111 5.17 7.94 4.30
CA ILE A 111 6.46 8.64 4.42
C ILE A 111 6.41 10.02 3.76
N LEU A 112 5.82 10.11 2.56
CA LEU A 112 5.63 11.38 1.86
C LEU A 112 4.71 12.33 2.64
N LEU A 113 3.60 11.81 3.18
CA LEU A 113 2.66 12.58 3.99
C LEU A 113 3.33 13.15 5.24
N ILE A 114 4.10 12.33 5.96
CA ILE A 114 4.90 12.75 7.11
C ILE A 114 5.81 13.92 6.73
N GLY A 115 6.48 13.85 5.58
CA GLY A 115 7.33 14.93 5.08
C GLY A 115 6.58 16.25 4.85
N ILE A 116 5.39 16.19 4.24
CA ILE A 116 4.56 17.38 3.98
C ILE A 116 4.11 18.03 5.30
N VAL A 117 3.60 17.24 6.24
CA VAL A 117 3.11 17.73 7.54
C VAL A 117 4.27 18.35 8.34
N LYS A 118 5.40 17.64 8.41
CA LYS A 118 6.61 18.10 9.10
C LYS A 118 7.15 19.41 8.50
N LYS A 119 7.21 19.53 7.16
CA LYS A 119 7.65 20.76 6.50
C LYS A 119 6.77 21.95 6.90
N ASN A 120 5.46 21.74 6.94
CA ASN A 120 4.51 22.79 7.32
C ASN A 120 4.68 23.23 8.79
N ALA A 121 4.96 22.28 9.70
CA ALA A 121 5.26 22.57 11.09
C ALA A 121 6.59 23.31 11.28
N ILE A 122 7.67 22.79 10.68
CA ILE A 122 9.01 23.40 10.68
C ILE A 122 8.94 24.84 10.22
N MET A 123 8.34 25.05 9.05
CA MET A 123 8.15 26.36 8.48
C MET A 123 7.46 27.28 9.51
N MET A 124 6.30 26.91 10.03
CA MET A 124 5.52 27.75 10.96
C MET A 124 6.35 28.22 12.17
N ILE A 125 7.12 27.31 12.75
CA ILE A 125 8.00 27.63 13.88
C ILE A 125 9.14 28.54 13.44
N ASP A 126 9.78 28.29 12.29
CA ASP A 126 10.83 29.19 11.76
C ASP A 126 10.35 30.64 11.68
N PHE A 127 9.13 30.85 11.18
CA PHE A 127 8.60 32.20 10.99
C PHE A 127 8.25 32.88 12.31
N ALA A 128 7.70 32.12 13.27
CA ALA A 128 7.45 32.63 14.61
C ALA A 128 8.76 33.01 15.31
N LEU A 129 9.78 32.17 15.21
CA LEU A 129 11.08 32.42 15.82
C LEU A 129 11.81 33.60 15.17
N ALA A 130 11.70 33.73 13.84
CA ALA A 130 12.24 34.88 13.12
C ALA A 130 11.54 36.18 13.55
N ALA A 131 10.20 36.20 13.68
CA ALA A 131 9.47 37.37 14.16
C ALA A 131 9.83 37.74 15.61
N GLU A 132 10.05 36.76 16.49
CA GLU A 132 10.49 37.00 17.86
C GLU A 132 11.91 37.59 17.91
N ARG A 133 12.85 37.03 17.13
CA ARG A 133 14.27 37.45 17.12
C ARG A 133 14.52 38.76 16.38
N GLU A 134 13.91 38.96 15.22
CA GLU A 134 14.17 40.11 14.35
C GLU A 134 13.28 41.31 14.67
N GLN A 135 12.03 41.06 15.07
CA GLN A 135 11.03 42.11 15.29
C GLN A 135 10.73 42.33 16.78
N GLY A 136 11.33 41.53 17.67
CA GLY A 136 11.09 41.60 19.11
C GLY A 136 9.64 41.30 19.52
N MET A 137 8.88 40.63 18.65
CA MET A 137 7.46 40.37 18.89
C MET A 137 7.28 39.36 20.03
N PRO A 138 6.27 39.54 20.90
CA PRO A 138 5.96 38.54 21.91
C PRO A 138 5.54 37.22 21.24
N PRO A 139 5.87 36.03 21.82
CA PRO A 139 5.68 34.73 21.18
C PRO A 139 4.24 34.48 20.67
N ARG A 140 3.25 35.00 21.39
CA ARG A 140 1.83 34.87 21.04
C ARG A 140 1.47 35.63 19.76
N GLU A 141 2.03 36.80 19.56
CA GLU A 141 1.79 37.60 18.34
C GLU A 141 2.59 37.05 17.16
N ALA A 142 3.83 36.62 17.43
CA ALA A 142 4.70 35.99 16.43
C ALA A 142 4.06 34.73 15.82
N ILE A 143 3.53 33.82 16.65
CA ILE A 143 2.87 32.61 16.13
C ILE A 143 1.57 32.93 15.40
N TYR A 144 0.80 33.92 15.86
CA TYR A 144 -0.43 34.35 15.19
C TYR A 144 -0.14 34.88 13.79
N GLN A 145 0.88 35.73 13.66
CA GLN A 145 1.32 36.26 12.37
C GLN A 145 1.88 35.15 11.46
N ALA A 146 2.65 34.21 12.02
CA ALA A 146 3.11 33.04 11.30
C ALA A 146 1.95 32.19 10.75
N CYS A 147 0.88 31.99 11.53
CA CYS A 147 -0.32 31.28 11.08
C CYS A 147 -1.00 31.98 9.90
N LEU A 148 -1.16 33.31 9.94
CA LEU A 148 -1.78 34.06 8.84
C LEU A 148 -0.99 33.96 7.54
N LEU A 149 0.34 34.07 7.62
CA LEU A 149 1.22 34.01 6.45
C LEU A 149 1.31 32.61 5.85
N ARG A 150 1.18 31.57 6.69
CA ARG A 150 1.30 30.17 6.28
C ARG A 150 -0.01 29.52 5.92
N PHE A 151 -1.15 30.11 6.30
CA PHE A 151 -2.46 29.54 6.00
C PHE A 151 -2.67 29.26 4.51
N ARG A 152 -2.36 30.25 3.65
CA ARG A 152 -2.49 30.08 2.19
C ARG A 152 -1.55 28.98 1.66
N PRO A 153 -0.23 28.98 1.96
CA PRO A 153 0.67 27.88 1.59
C PRO A 153 0.27 26.48 2.10
N ILE A 154 -0.19 26.38 3.36
CA ILE A 154 -0.60 25.09 3.95
C ILE A 154 -1.81 24.55 3.21
N LEU A 155 -2.81 25.40 2.93
CA LEU A 155 -3.96 25.00 2.12
C LEU A 155 -3.56 24.61 0.70
N MET A 156 -2.64 25.34 0.06
CA MET A 156 -2.17 25.01 -1.29
C MET A 156 -1.54 23.61 -1.34
N THR A 157 -0.65 23.28 -0.40
CA THR A 157 0.03 21.97 -0.39
C THR A 157 -0.93 20.83 -0.04
N THR A 158 -1.81 21.03 0.95
CA THR A 158 -2.79 20.01 1.36
C THR A 158 -3.83 19.76 0.27
N LEU A 159 -4.39 20.80 -0.33
CA LEU A 159 -5.35 20.66 -1.44
C LEU A 159 -4.69 20.05 -2.68
N ALA A 160 -3.47 20.44 -3.02
CA ALA A 160 -2.76 19.84 -4.15
C ALA A 160 -2.50 18.34 -3.94
N ALA A 161 -2.07 17.95 -2.74
CA ALA A 161 -1.85 16.54 -2.40
C ALA A 161 -3.16 15.74 -2.44
N LEU A 162 -4.24 16.27 -1.87
CA LEU A 162 -5.56 15.63 -1.89
C LEU A 162 -6.08 15.49 -3.32
N LEU A 163 -6.10 16.58 -4.10
CA LEU A 163 -6.60 16.57 -5.48
C LEU A 163 -5.75 15.69 -6.41
N GLY A 164 -4.43 15.64 -6.19
CA GLY A 164 -3.53 14.73 -6.92
C GLY A 164 -3.75 13.25 -6.59
N ALA A 165 -4.14 12.94 -5.35
CA ALA A 165 -4.42 11.57 -4.91
C ALA A 165 -5.82 11.06 -5.32
N LEU A 166 -6.78 11.95 -5.57
CA LEU A 166 -8.13 11.59 -6.00
C LEU A 166 -8.19 10.70 -7.25
N PRO A 167 -7.56 11.04 -8.40
CA PRO A 167 -7.64 10.22 -9.61
C PRO A 167 -7.01 8.84 -9.40
N LEU A 168 -5.91 8.76 -8.66
CA LEU A 168 -5.22 7.50 -8.36
C LEU A 168 -6.13 6.54 -7.57
N ASN A 169 -6.82 7.05 -6.54
CA ASN A 169 -7.77 6.26 -5.76
C ASN A 169 -9.00 5.85 -6.59
N ALA A 170 -9.50 6.72 -7.46
CA ALA A 170 -10.62 6.41 -8.33
C ALA A 170 -10.27 5.28 -9.32
N GLU A 171 -9.07 5.29 -9.89
CA GLU A 171 -8.60 4.23 -10.77
C GLU A 171 -8.38 2.91 -10.03
N HIS A 172 -7.81 2.94 -8.82
CA HIS A 172 -7.61 1.75 -8.01
C HIS A 172 -8.94 1.02 -7.72
N ARG A 173 -10.01 1.77 -7.42
CA ARG A 173 -11.37 1.21 -7.27
C ARG A 173 -11.94 0.65 -8.57
N ARG A 174 -11.70 1.30 -9.72
CA ARG A 174 -12.13 0.78 -11.04
C ARG A 174 -11.46 -0.55 -11.39
N ARG A 175 -10.16 -0.68 -11.12
CA ARG A 175 -9.40 -1.93 -11.36
C ARG A 175 -9.89 -3.07 -10.46
N ARG A 176 -10.13 -2.82 -9.16
CA ARG A 176 -10.73 -3.82 -8.26
C ARG A 176 -12.09 -4.31 -8.74
N ARG A 177 -12.98 -3.40 -9.19
CA ARG A 177 -14.30 -3.77 -9.75
C ARG A 177 -14.18 -4.57 -11.05
N ALA A 178 -13.23 -4.23 -11.92
CA ALA A 178 -12.97 -4.98 -13.15
C ALA A 178 -12.44 -6.40 -12.87
N ALA A 179 -11.52 -6.55 -11.91
CA ALA A 179 -10.98 -7.85 -11.51
C ALA A 179 -12.04 -8.77 -10.88
N ALA A 180 -12.88 -8.23 -9.98
CA ALA A 180 -14.02 -8.96 -9.41
C ALA A 180 -15.01 -9.44 -10.49
N SER A 181 -15.26 -8.61 -11.52
CA SER A 181 -16.15 -8.95 -12.64
C SER A 181 -15.55 -9.96 -13.63
N ALA A 182 -14.22 -10.13 -13.64
CA ALA A 182 -13.53 -11.10 -14.48
C ALA A 182 -13.46 -12.49 -13.82
N GLY A 183 -13.29 -12.54 -12.49
CA GLY A 183 -13.33 -13.79 -11.71
C GLY A 183 -14.66 -14.54 -11.82
N ASP A 184 -15.78 -13.81 -11.77
CA ASP A 184 -17.13 -14.38 -11.89
C ASP A 184 -17.40 -15.01 -13.28
N ARG A 185 -16.79 -14.48 -14.35
CA ARG A 185 -16.91 -15.07 -15.69
C ARG A 185 -16.09 -16.33 -15.88
N HIS A 186 -15.01 -16.52 -15.11
CA HIS A 186 -14.20 -17.73 -15.17
C HIS A 186 -14.84 -18.86 -14.35
N GLY A 187 -15.42 -18.54 -13.18
CA GLY A 187 -16.22 -19.49 -12.39
C GLY A 187 -17.43 -20.04 -13.17
N ARG A 188 -18.20 -19.19 -13.84
CA ARG A 188 -19.32 -19.62 -14.70
C ARG A 188 -18.93 -20.43 -15.93
N ARG A 189 -17.67 -20.38 -16.38
CA ARG A 189 -17.19 -21.23 -17.48
C ARG A 189 -16.73 -22.61 -17.01
N SER A 190 -16.27 -22.74 -15.77
CA SER A 190 -15.94 -24.06 -15.19
C SER A 190 -17.18 -24.81 -14.72
N ASP A 191 -18.25 -24.12 -14.31
CA ASP A 191 -19.55 -24.76 -13.99
C ASP A 191 -20.33 -25.17 -15.26
N ALA A 192 -19.94 -24.66 -16.43
CA ALA A 192 -20.42 -25.11 -17.72
C ALA A 192 -19.59 -26.31 -18.21
N GLN A 193 -19.54 -27.36 -17.41
CA GLN A 193 -19.15 -28.70 -17.87
C GLN A 193 -20.15 -29.10 -18.98
N PRO A 194 -19.71 -29.47 -20.20
CA PRO A 194 -20.62 -30.09 -21.16
C PRO A 194 -21.08 -31.42 -20.55
N GLY A 195 -22.39 -31.68 -20.67
CA GLY A 195 -23.03 -32.86 -20.10
C GLY A 195 -22.31 -34.15 -20.47
N ALA A 196 -22.40 -35.09 -19.52
CA ALA A 196 -22.13 -36.52 -19.66
C ALA A 196 -21.99 -37.01 -21.11
N ASP A 197 -20.77 -37.39 -21.50
CA ASP A 197 -20.56 -38.22 -22.67
C ASP A 197 -21.24 -39.58 -22.43
N PRO A 198 -22.15 -40.05 -23.31
CA PRO A 198 -22.65 -41.41 -23.22
C PRO A 198 -21.51 -42.37 -23.58
N VAL A 199 -21.37 -43.42 -22.77
CA VAL A 199 -20.41 -44.51 -22.92
C VAL A 199 -20.45 -45.04 -24.36
N HIS A 200 -19.38 -44.79 -25.13
CA HIS A 200 -19.20 -45.37 -26.46
C HIS A 200 -19.00 -46.90 -26.36
N HIS A 201 -19.93 -47.67 -26.92
CA HIS A 201 -19.72 -49.08 -27.21
C HIS A 201 -18.68 -49.24 -28.34
N PRO A 202 -17.80 -50.25 -28.28
CA PRO A 202 -16.79 -50.48 -29.31
C PRO A 202 -17.48 -51.10 -30.54
N GLY A 203 -17.92 -50.26 -31.47
CA GLY A 203 -18.61 -50.70 -32.69
C GLY A 203 -18.62 -49.73 -33.86
N ASP A 204 -18.47 -48.42 -33.64
CA ASP A 204 -18.65 -47.43 -34.70
C ASP A 204 -17.35 -46.68 -35.05
N LEU A 205 -16.64 -47.18 -36.06
CA LEU A 205 -15.60 -46.42 -36.77
C LEU A 205 -16.28 -45.49 -37.80
N PRO A 206 -16.12 -44.16 -37.73
CA PRO A 206 -16.66 -43.29 -38.75
C PRO A 206 -15.78 -43.31 -40.01
N ALA A 207 -16.44 -43.39 -41.16
CA ALA A 207 -15.83 -43.43 -42.48
C ALA A 207 -14.90 -42.23 -42.78
N VAL A 208 -13.77 -42.54 -43.43
CA VAL A 208 -12.77 -41.59 -43.93
C VAL A 208 -13.43 -40.57 -44.88
N ARG A 209 -13.41 -39.28 -44.50
CA ARG A 209 -13.82 -38.19 -45.40
C ARG A 209 -12.69 -37.90 -46.41
N PRO A 210 -12.99 -37.67 -47.69
CA PRO A 210 -11.98 -37.27 -48.66
C PRO A 210 -11.48 -35.83 -48.38
N PRO A 211 -10.24 -35.49 -48.80
CA PRO A 211 -9.62 -34.21 -48.49
C PRO A 211 -10.31 -33.04 -49.21
N VAL A 212 -10.63 -31.99 -48.45
CA VAL A 212 -11.18 -30.73 -48.95
C VAL A 212 -10.08 -29.92 -49.63
N ALA A 213 -10.31 -29.51 -50.88
CA ALA A 213 -9.41 -28.67 -51.66
C ALA A 213 -9.17 -27.29 -51.02
N ALA A 214 -7.91 -26.83 -51.07
CA ALA A 214 -7.50 -25.52 -50.56
C ALA A 214 -8.03 -24.38 -51.45
N PRO A 215 -8.50 -23.26 -50.90
CA PRO A 215 -8.90 -22.11 -51.71
C PRO A 215 -7.69 -21.26 -52.12
N GLU A 216 -7.33 -21.31 -53.41
CA GLU A 216 -6.59 -20.26 -54.12
C GLU A 216 -7.42 -18.96 -54.14
N SER A 217 -6.93 -17.86 -53.54
CA SER A 217 -7.16 -16.45 -53.96
C SER A 217 -6.69 -15.44 -52.90
N ALA A 218 -5.40 -15.46 -52.55
CA ALA A 218 -4.77 -14.45 -51.68
C ALA A 218 -3.80 -13.50 -52.44
N ALA A 219 -3.83 -13.48 -53.78
CA ALA A 219 -2.81 -12.78 -54.58
C ALA A 219 -3.26 -11.47 -55.26
N SER A 220 -4.49 -10.98 -55.09
CA SER A 220 -4.97 -9.81 -55.87
C SER A 220 -5.24 -8.51 -55.09
N ARG A 221 -5.07 -8.47 -53.75
CA ARG A 221 -5.42 -7.27 -52.95
C ARG A 221 -4.27 -6.36 -52.52
N VAL A 222 -3.02 -6.64 -52.88
CA VAL A 222 -1.87 -5.78 -52.52
C VAL A 222 -1.59 -4.67 -53.55
N ARG A 223 -2.17 -4.71 -54.76
CA ARG A 223 -1.78 -3.80 -55.85
C ARG A 223 -2.63 -2.53 -56.04
N LYS A 224 -3.65 -2.26 -55.21
CA LYS A 224 -4.56 -1.11 -55.39
C LYS A 224 -4.41 0.08 -54.43
N ARG A 225 -3.40 0.10 -53.55
CA ARG A 225 -3.15 1.23 -52.61
C ARG A 225 -1.93 2.11 -52.94
N ARG A 226 -1.37 2.03 -54.16
CA ARG A 226 -0.21 2.86 -54.58
C ARG A 226 -0.48 3.87 -55.71
N ARG A 227 -1.73 4.18 -56.04
CA ARG A 227 -2.09 5.34 -56.88
C ARG A 227 -3.44 5.92 -56.49
N LYS A 228 -3.43 6.78 -55.47
CA LYS A 228 -4.19 8.03 -55.39
C LYS A 228 -3.57 8.86 -54.28
#